data_AF-A0A947DUT6-F1
#
_entry.id   AF-A0A947DUT6-F1
#
_cell.length_a   1.000
_cell.length_b   1.000
_cell.length_c   1.000
_cell.angle_alpha   90.00
_cell.angle_beta   90.00
_cell.angle_gamma   90.00
#
_symmetry.space_group_name_H-M   'P 1'
#
loop_
_entity.id
_entity.type
_entity.pdbx_description
1 polymer ?
#
loop_
_entity_poly.entity_id
_entity_poly.type
_entity_poly.pdbx_seq_one_letter_code
_entity_poly.pdbx_strand_id
1 'polypeptide(L)'
;MSIKLQKLSTENHLSTALPWLPAEPLLAPLLEQAHDLQQAAQRLAGVGVPVELRRLLRAMNAHDSLALEGLQVSPLDVERALRSGDMPGSVDGLDDAGVRRVVAYMDTQAALEARWGGWSCQRIWSAQMVRDIHQDLFARLPQADLVLPAGQAMVPGALRKRAAGVALHAAPAPAAVGGLLAHWGAAYGGVRRGELQLVAVAASHHRLAWIHPFPDGNGRVARLHTHLALGALGLTQGLWSPLRGFARGDQAYRAQLAAADADGSAGRAGQSLAAWVAYVLALWRDQAVMMSGLLDLSGMKDRIAACLAYEENVVRQGVRSASLRALHYLQLTPSALERSDFKALLGLGERLATAQVTALLKRGLLATDSPHGKLRFGVPQHALRFYFPGLWPQAEAGRGAVP
;
A
#
# COMPACT_ATOMS: atom_id res chain seq x y z
N MET A 1 -14.58 -38.83 17.03
CA MET A 1 -13.47 -39.13 17.96
C MET A 1 -13.02 -37.80 18.55
N SER A 2 -13.42 -37.51 19.79
CA SER A 2 -13.32 -36.18 20.41
C SER A 2 -11.88 -35.81 20.75
N ILE A 3 -11.36 -34.76 20.12
CA ILE A 3 -10.07 -34.17 20.51
C ILE A 3 -10.32 -33.28 21.73
N LYS A 4 -9.75 -33.68 22.87
CA LYS A 4 -9.78 -32.91 24.12
C LYS A 4 -9.14 -31.54 23.88
N LEU A 5 -9.95 -30.49 23.95
CA LEU A 5 -9.51 -29.12 24.22
C LEU A 5 -8.81 -29.10 25.58
N GLN A 6 -7.48 -29.20 25.59
CA GLN A 6 -6.69 -28.89 26.77
C GLN A 6 -6.85 -27.39 27.06
N LYS A 7 -7.54 -27.08 28.15
CA LYS A 7 -7.50 -25.77 28.81
C LYS A 7 -6.06 -25.51 29.23
N LEU A 8 -5.30 -24.83 28.39
CA LEU A 8 -4.00 -24.25 28.73
C LEU A 8 -4.25 -23.02 29.62
N SER A 9 -3.60 -22.99 30.78
CA SER A 9 -3.81 -21.98 31.84
C SER A 9 -3.28 -20.61 31.43
N THR A 10 -4.05 -19.57 31.77
CA THR A 10 -3.90 -18.18 31.31
C THR A 10 -2.69 -17.41 31.84
N GLU A 11 -2.00 -17.90 32.87
CA GLU A 11 -0.93 -17.14 33.55
C GLU A 11 0.48 -17.36 32.98
N ASN A 12 0.73 -18.43 32.22
CA ASN A 12 2.07 -18.76 31.70
C ASN A 12 2.42 -18.11 30.35
N HIS A 13 1.51 -17.34 29.75
CA HIS A 13 1.65 -16.82 28.38
C HIS A 13 2.41 -15.48 28.27
N LEU A 14 2.58 -14.72 29.34
CA LEU A 14 3.24 -13.41 29.26
C LEU A 14 4.77 -13.49 29.31
N SER A 15 5.34 -14.52 29.96
CA SER A 15 6.79 -14.68 30.14
C SER A 15 7.46 -15.63 29.12
N THR A 16 6.69 -16.37 28.32
CA THR A 16 7.19 -17.36 27.33
C THR A 16 6.96 -16.96 25.86
N ALA A 17 6.51 -15.74 25.60
CA ALA A 17 5.98 -15.33 24.30
C ALA A 17 7.04 -14.95 23.25
N LEU A 18 7.90 -15.90 22.86
CA LEU A 18 8.62 -15.94 21.59
C LEU A 18 9.62 -14.77 21.33
N PRO A 19 10.64 -14.95 20.47
CA PRO A 19 11.59 -13.87 20.21
C PRO A 19 10.90 -12.67 19.54
N TRP A 20 11.06 -11.48 20.08
CA TRP A 20 10.53 -10.23 19.49
C TRP A 20 11.41 -9.75 18.34
N LEU A 21 12.71 -10.04 18.41
CA LEU A 21 13.70 -9.82 17.36
C LEU A 21 14.49 -11.12 17.12
N PRO A 22 15.07 -11.31 15.93
CA PRO A 22 16.09 -12.34 15.71
C PRO A 22 17.25 -12.20 16.72
N ALA A 23 17.81 -13.33 17.16
CA ALA A 23 18.95 -13.35 18.08
C ALA A 23 20.24 -12.78 17.45
N GLU A 24 21.20 -12.30 18.26
CA GLU A 24 22.43 -11.64 17.77
C GLU A 24 23.14 -12.36 16.60
N PRO A 25 23.34 -13.70 16.62
CA PRO A 25 24.07 -14.37 15.53
C PRO A 25 23.38 -14.25 14.17
N LEU A 26 22.06 -14.05 14.16
CA LEU A 26 21.25 -13.95 12.94
C LEU A 26 21.05 -12.48 12.52
N LEU A 27 21.40 -11.50 13.36
CA LEU A 27 21.14 -10.08 13.07
C LEU A 27 22.09 -9.48 12.04
N ALA A 28 23.38 -9.85 12.03
CA ALA A 28 24.37 -9.24 11.14
C ALA A 28 23.95 -9.20 9.65
N PRO A 29 23.58 -10.33 9.00
CA PRO A 29 23.15 -10.31 7.60
C PRO A 29 21.84 -9.52 7.39
N LEU A 30 20.96 -9.49 8.39
CA LEU A 30 19.70 -8.72 8.31
C LEU A 30 19.96 -7.21 8.37
N LEU A 31 20.96 -6.78 9.15
CA LEU A 31 21.37 -5.38 9.20
C LEU A 31 22.00 -4.94 7.87
N GLU A 32 22.78 -5.79 7.20
CA GLU A 32 23.29 -5.52 5.85
C GLU A 32 22.15 -5.37 4.84
N GLN A 33 21.16 -6.27 4.85
CA GLN A 33 19.98 -6.15 3.98
C GLN A 33 19.15 -4.89 4.29
N ALA A 34 19.01 -4.53 5.57
CA ALA A 34 18.33 -3.32 5.99
C ALA A 34 19.07 -2.07 5.50
N HIS A 35 20.40 -2.08 5.53
CA HIS A 35 21.24 -1.01 4.97
C HIS A 35 21.02 -0.87 3.45
N ASP A 36 21.05 -1.98 2.70
CA ASP A 36 20.79 -1.99 1.26
C ASP A 36 19.41 -1.42 0.91
N LEU A 37 18.38 -1.77 1.71
CA LEU A 37 17.05 -1.20 1.58
C LEU A 37 17.06 0.32 1.82
N GLN A 38 17.74 0.82 2.85
CA GLN A 38 17.85 2.25 3.11
C GLN A 38 18.51 2.97 1.94
N GLN A 39 19.61 2.43 1.40
CA GLN A 39 20.29 2.98 0.23
C GLN A 39 19.36 3.04 -0.99
N ALA A 40 18.63 1.96 -1.27
CA ALA A 40 17.68 1.93 -2.38
C ALA A 40 16.53 2.95 -2.19
N ALA A 41 15.99 3.06 -0.98
CA ALA A 41 14.93 4.00 -0.65
C ALA A 41 15.42 5.46 -0.73
N GLN A 42 16.64 5.75 -0.30
CA GLN A 42 17.22 7.10 -0.33
C GLN A 42 17.43 7.63 -1.76
N ARG A 43 17.64 6.76 -2.76
CA ARG A 43 17.68 7.18 -4.18
C ARG A 43 16.37 7.77 -4.68
N LEU A 44 15.26 7.42 -4.03
CA LEU A 44 13.93 7.96 -4.31
C LEU A 44 13.64 9.24 -3.50
N ALA A 45 14.48 9.59 -2.52
CA ALA A 45 14.32 10.81 -1.75
C ALA A 45 14.51 12.03 -2.66
N GLY A 46 13.62 13.00 -2.56
CA GLY A 46 13.68 14.23 -3.35
C GLY A 46 13.18 14.10 -4.80
N VAL A 47 12.82 12.90 -5.27
CA VAL A 47 12.15 12.73 -6.57
C VAL A 47 10.78 13.41 -6.51
N GLY A 48 10.56 14.41 -7.36
CA GLY A 48 9.26 15.05 -7.53
C GLY A 48 8.24 14.06 -8.10
N VAL A 49 7.12 13.89 -7.40
CA VAL A 49 6.11 12.88 -7.76
C VAL A 49 4.81 13.57 -8.09
N PRO A 50 4.25 13.35 -9.30
CA PRO A 50 2.92 13.83 -9.63
C PRO A 50 1.89 13.33 -8.62
N VAL A 51 0.98 14.21 -8.20
CA VAL A 51 -0.12 13.88 -7.27
C VAL A 51 -0.93 12.68 -7.76
N GLU A 52 -1.17 12.61 -9.08
CA GLU A 52 -1.92 11.52 -9.70
C GLU A 52 -1.20 10.17 -9.58
N LEU A 53 0.14 10.13 -9.60
CA LEU A 53 0.89 8.91 -9.35
C LEU A 53 0.73 8.45 -7.89
N ARG A 54 0.80 9.36 -6.92
CA ARG A 54 0.55 9.00 -5.51
C ARG A 54 -0.85 8.43 -5.32
N ARG A 55 -1.86 9.03 -5.97
CA ARG A 55 -3.24 8.54 -5.94
C ARG A 55 -3.37 7.13 -6.52
N LEU A 56 -2.73 6.88 -7.68
CA LEU A 56 -2.66 5.55 -8.27
C LEU A 56 -1.97 4.54 -7.35
N LEU A 57 -0.83 4.88 -6.76
CA LEU A 57 -0.10 4.00 -5.85
C LEU A 57 -0.93 3.63 -4.62
N ARG A 58 -1.76 4.55 -4.10
CA ARG A 58 -2.74 4.25 -3.04
C ARG A 58 -3.80 3.27 -3.52
N ALA A 59 -4.35 3.46 -4.72
CA ALA A 59 -5.33 2.54 -5.29
C ALA A 59 -4.77 1.13 -5.46
N MET A 60 -3.56 1.03 -5.98
CA MET A 60 -2.83 -0.23 -6.11
C MET A 60 -2.57 -0.88 -4.76
N ASN A 61 -2.06 -0.13 -3.77
CA ASN A 61 -1.83 -0.66 -2.42
C ASN A 61 -3.12 -1.18 -1.77
N ALA A 62 -4.22 -0.44 -1.90
CA ALA A 62 -5.52 -0.83 -1.39
C ALA A 62 -6.02 -2.11 -2.06
N HIS A 63 -5.98 -2.15 -3.39
CA HIS A 63 -6.36 -3.30 -4.21
C HIS A 63 -5.55 -4.55 -3.85
N ASP A 64 -4.23 -4.45 -3.87
CA ASP A 64 -3.30 -5.54 -3.53
C ASP A 64 -3.51 -6.04 -2.09
N SER A 65 -3.69 -5.13 -1.13
CA SER A 65 -3.95 -5.48 0.26
C SER A 65 -5.28 -6.21 0.45
N LEU A 66 -6.31 -5.86 -0.30
CA LEU A 66 -7.61 -6.52 -0.24
C LEU A 66 -7.63 -7.84 -1.03
N ALA A 67 -6.87 -7.94 -2.11
CA ALA A 67 -6.69 -9.18 -2.87
C ALA A 67 -6.05 -10.29 -2.01
N LEU A 68 -5.13 -9.93 -1.12
CA LEU A 68 -4.59 -10.82 -0.08
C LEU A 68 -5.65 -11.30 0.94
N GLU A 69 -6.84 -10.70 0.98
CA GLU A 69 -7.96 -11.19 1.80
C GLU A 69 -9.03 -11.87 0.94
N GLY A 70 -8.73 -12.16 -0.33
CA GLY A 70 -9.62 -12.83 -1.27
C GLY A 70 -10.57 -11.90 -2.03
N LEU A 71 -10.49 -10.58 -1.85
CA LEU A 71 -11.35 -9.64 -2.58
C LEU A 71 -11.01 -9.66 -4.08
N GLN A 72 -12.02 -9.87 -4.91
CA GLN A 72 -11.90 -9.80 -6.37
C GLN A 72 -12.60 -8.53 -6.87
N VAL A 73 -11.82 -7.48 -7.14
CA VAL A 73 -12.31 -6.21 -7.71
C VAL A 73 -11.44 -5.85 -8.91
N SER A 74 -12.06 -5.35 -9.98
CA SER A 74 -11.33 -4.89 -11.14
C SER A 74 -10.64 -3.55 -10.87
N PRO A 75 -9.33 -3.40 -11.17
CA PRO A 75 -8.67 -2.09 -11.13
C PRO A 75 -9.37 -1.02 -11.99
N LEU A 76 -10.06 -1.43 -13.06
CA LEU A 76 -10.83 -0.53 -13.91
C LEU A 76 -12.04 0.06 -13.18
N ASP A 77 -12.74 -0.73 -12.36
CA ASP A 77 -13.88 -0.25 -11.59
C ASP A 77 -13.43 0.68 -10.47
N VAL A 78 -12.26 0.42 -9.89
CA VAL A 78 -11.58 1.36 -8.98
C VAL A 78 -11.23 2.66 -9.71
N GLU A 79 -10.62 2.61 -10.90
CA GLU A 79 -10.32 3.81 -11.70
C GLU A 79 -11.60 4.61 -12.01
N ARG A 80 -12.69 3.94 -12.39
CA ARG A 80 -13.99 4.58 -12.66
C ARG A 80 -14.54 5.30 -11.44
N ALA A 81 -14.57 4.64 -10.28
CA ALA A 81 -15.03 5.23 -9.02
C ALA A 81 -14.17 6.44 -8.60
N LEU A 82 -12.86 6.39 -8.85
CA LEU A 82 -11.97 7.52 -8.54
C LEU A 82 -12.20 8.73 -9.48
N ARG A 83 -12.56 8.49 -10.74
CA ARG A 83 -12.77 9.57 -11.73
C ARG A 83 -14.09 10.30 -11.56
N SER A 84 -15.15 9.61 -11.13
CA SER A 84 -16.45 10.25 -10.91
C SER A 84 -16.42 11.27 -9.77
N GLY A 85 -15.45 11.16 -8.85
CA GLY A 85 -15.40 12.02 -7.65
C GLY A 85 -16.53 11.74 -6.65
N ASP A 86 -17.29 10.69 -6.94
CA ASP A 86 -18.47 10.23 -6.23
C ASP A 86 -18.09 9.14 -5.23
N MET A 87 -18.75 9.15 -4.06
CA MET A 87 -18.71 7.98 -3.18
C MET A 87 -19.26 6.78 -3.95
N PRO A 88 -18.61 5.60 -3.91
CA PRO A 88 -19.20 4.40 -4.49
C PRO A 88 -20.59 4.16 -3.89
N GLY A 89 -21.62 4.34 -4.72
CA GLY A 89 -23.04 4.48 -4.34
C GLY A 89 -23.80 5.65 -4.99
N SER A 90 -23.13 6.73 -5.46
CA SER A 90 -23.78 7.84 -6.21
C SER A 90 -23.62 7.76 -7.74
N VAL A 91 -22.87 6.79 -8.25
CA VAL A 91 -22.79 6.48 -9.69
C VAL A 91 -23.69 5.28 -9.99
N ASP A 92 -24.66 5.44 -10.88
CA ASP A 92 -25.54 4.36 -11.34
C ASP A 92 -24.71 3.14 -11.78
N GLY A 93 -24.90 2.02 -11.08
CA GLY A 93 -24.26 0.72 -11.41
C GLY A 93 -22.91 0.42 -10.74
N LEU A 94 -22.41 1.26 -9.82
CA LEU A 94 -21.14 1.04 -9.09
C LEU A 94 -21.32 0.91 -7.56
N ASP A 95 -22.42 0.31 -7.08
CA ASP A 95 -22.64 -0.01 -5.67
C ASP A 95 -21.97 -1.34 -5.25
N ASP A 96 -20.71 -1.54 -5.66
CA ASP A 96 -19.95 -2.74 -5.34
C ASP A 96 -19.26 -2.60 -3.98
N ALA A 97 -19.58 -3.50 -3.05
CA ALA A 97 -18.99 -3.53 -1.70
C ALA A 97 -17.47 -3.65 -1.72
N GLY A 98 -16.91 -4.29 -2.74
CA GLY A 98 -15.47 -4.38 -2.95
C GLY A 98 -14.86 -3.04 -3.32
N VAL A 99 -15.45 -2.31 -4.27
CA VAL A 99 -15.01 -0.95 -4.63
C VAL A 99 -15.09 -0.01 -3.43
N ARG A 100 -16.17 -0.05 -2.64
CA ARG A 100 -16.28 0.72 -1.39
C ARG A 100 -15.13 0.43 -0.43
N ARG A 101 -14.76 -0.84 -0.26
CA ARG A 101 -13.63 -1.25 0.59
C ARG A 101 -12.28 -0.75 0.08
N VAL A 102 -12.06 -0.76 -1.23
CA VAL A 102 -10.84 -0.20 -1.84
C VAL A 102 -10.76 1.30 -1.56
N VAL A 103 -11.83 2.06 -1.81
CA VAL A 103 -11.88 3.51 -1.57
C VAL A 103 -11.68 3.83 -0.08
N ALA A 104 -12.37 3.14 0.82
CA ALA A 104 -12.21 3.32 2.26
C ALA A 104 -10.76 3.08 2.71
N TYR A 105 -10.07 2.08 2.15
CA TYR A 105 -8.66 1.83 2.41
C TYR A 105 -7.78 2.97 1.89
N MET A 106 -8.00 3.44 0.66
CA MET A 106 -7.26 4.55 0.07
C MET A 106 -7.38 5.82 0.91
N ASP A 107 -8.60 6.16 1.34
CA ASP A 107 -8.86 7.35 2.14
C ASP A 107 -8.24 7.24 3.53
N THR A 108 -8.29 6.05 4.13
CA THR A 108 -7.60 5.78 5.40
C THR A 108 -6.10 5.97 5.25
N GLN A 109 -5.49 5.39 4.21
CA GLN A 109 -4.07 5.57 3.94
C GLN A 109 -3.74 7.07 3.75
N ALA A 110 -4.52 7.80 2.97
CA ALA A 110 -4.31 9.23 2.72
C ALA A 110 -4.44 10.08 4.00
N ALA A 111 -5.46 9.83 4.82
CA ALA A 111 -5.71 10.55 6.06
C ALA A 111 -4.61 10.31 7.11
N LEU A 112 -4.07 9.09 7.17
CA LEU A 112 -2.99 8.73 8.08
C LEU A 112 -1.65 9.30 7.59
N GLU A 113 -1.35 9.23 6.30
CA GLU A 113 -0.17 9.87 5.68
C GLU A 113 -0.16 11.39 5.89
N ALA A 114 -1.32 12.06 5.86
CA ALA A 114 -1.38 13.50 6.12
C ALA A 114 -0.98 13.88 7.56
N ARG A 115 -1.07 12.95 8.51
CA ARG A 115 -0.86 13.20 9.95
C ARG A 115 0.49 12.72 10.45
N TRP A 116 1.17 11.84 9.71
CA TRP A 116 2.34 11.12 10.22
C TRP A 116 3.56 11.99 10.55
N GLY A 117 3.67 13.19 9.99
CA GLY A 117 4.80 14.10 10.22
C GLY A 117 4.80 14.68 11.63
N GLY A 118 3.65 14.64 12.31
CA GLY A 118 3.52 15.04 13.71
C GLY A 118 3.49 13.86 14.70
N TRP A 119 3.77 12.63 14.27
CA TRP A 119 3.71 11.47 15.15
C TRP A 119 5.04 11.23 15.86
N SER A 120 4.97 10.98 17.17
CA SER A 120 6.11 10.44 17.92
C SER A 120 6.30 8.96 17.59
N CYS A 121 7.53 8.46 17.80
CA CYS A 121 7.82 7.02 17.71
C CYS A 121 6.84 6.21 18.59
N GLN A 122 6.64 6.65 19.83
CA GLN A 122 5.71 6.03 20.78
C GLN A 122 4.28 5.94 20.24
N ARG A 123 3.80 6.96 19.52
CA ARG A 123 2.47 6.94 18.92
C ARG A 123 2.35 5.87 17.85
N ILE A 124 3.32 5.77 16.94
CA ILE A 124 3.32 4.79 15.83
C ILE A 124 3.26 3.35 16.36
N TRP A 125 4.00 3.08 17.44
CA TRP A 125 4.07 1.76 18.05
C TRP A 125 2.98 1.49 19.09
N SER A 126 2.07 2.44 19.34
CA SER A 126 1.05 2.26 20.37
C SER A 126 -0.03 1.25 19.95
N ALA A 127 -0.61 0.56 20.94
CA ALA A 127 -1.84 -0.21 20.74
C ALA A 127 -3.00 0.67 20.22
N GLN A 128 -2.99 1.97 20.55
CA GLN A 128 -3.98 2.92 20.05
C GLN A 128 -3.84 3.15 18.55
N MET A 129 -2.62 3.23 18.00
CA MET A 129 -2.42 3.34 16.53
C MET A 129 -3.03 2.14 15.79
N VAL A 130 -2.83 0.93 16.30
CA VAL A 130 -3.42 -0.29 15.73
C VAL A 130 -4.96 -0.20 15.72
N ARG A 131 -5.56 0.33 16.80
CA ARG A 131 -7.01 0.55 16.90
C ARG A 131 -7.50 1.69 16.01
N ASP A 132 -6.73 2.78 15.88
CA ASP A 132 -7.06 3.93 15.04
C ASP A 132 -7.07 3.53 13.55
N ILE A 133 -6.11 2.70 13.13
CA ILE A 133 -6.10 2.13 11.77
C ILE A 133 -7.36 1.30 11.52
N HIS A 134 -7.69 0.38 12.43
CA HIS A 134 -8.90 -0.43 12.32
C HIS A 134 -10.18 0.43 12.36
N GLN A 135 -10.23 1.43 13.24
CA GLN A 135 -11.33 2.38 13.32
C GLN A 135 -11.56 3.06 11.97
N ASP A 136 -10.52 3.66 11.39
CA ASP A 136 -10.65 4.47 10.17
C ASP A 136 -11.00 3.61 8.94
N LEU A 137 -10.41 2.42 8.81
CA LEU A 137 -10.71 1.48 7.74
C LEU A 137 -12.20 1.11 7.68
N PHE A 138 -12.83 0.90 8.85
CA PHE A 138 -14.18 0.35 8.93
C PHE A 138 -15.25 1.39 9.24
N ALA A 139 -14.92 2.53 9.86
CA ALA A 139 -15.87 3.62 10.11
C ALA A 139 -16.34 4.33 8.82
N ARG A 140 -15.60 4.17 7.72
CA ARG A 140 -15.93 4.69 6.38
C ARG A 140 -16.94 3.83 5.62
N LEU A 141 -17.21 2.62 6.11
CA LEU A 141 -18.06 1.65 5.43
C LEU A 141 -19.50 1.70 5.98
N PRO A 142 -20.52 1.45 5.15
CA PRO A 142 -21.88 1.35 5.61
C PRO A 142 -22.05 0.15 6.57
N GLN A 143 -23.04 0.21 7.47
CA GLN A 143 -23.27 -0.85 8.46
C GLN A 143 -23.47 -2.23 7.84
N ALA A 144 -24.07 -2.31 6.65
CA ALA A 144 -24.25 -3.55 5.91
C ALA A 144 -22.91 -4.25 5.57
N ASP A 145 -21.84 -3.48 5.36
CA ASP A 145 -20.52 -4.01 5.02
C ASP A 145 -19.72 -4.46 6.26
N LEU A 146 -20.23 -4.18 7.47
CA LEU A 146 -19.60 -4.50 8.76
C LEU A 146 -20.16 -5.78 9.40
N VAL A 147 -21.02 -6.52 8.71
CA VAL A 147 -21.60 -7.77 9.23
C VAL A 147 -20.58 -8.90 9.08
N LEU A 148 -20.21 -9.52 10.21
CA LEU A 148 -19.31 -10.68 10.24
C LEU A 148 -20.05 -11.95 9.80
N PRO A 149 -19.35 -13.03 9.39
CA PRO A 149 -19.98 -14.28 8.94
C PRO A 149 -20.98 -14.89 9.95
N ALA A 150 -20.79 -14.63 11.25
CA ALA A 150 -21.69 -15.07 12.30
C ALA A 150 -22.92 -14.15 12.51
N GLY A 151 -23.20 -13.21 11.61
CA GLY A 151 -24.34 -12.28 11.63
C GLY A 151 -24.22 -11.10 12.59
N GLN A 152 -23.16 -11.05 13.42
CA GLN A 152 -22.91 -9.94 14.33
C GLN A 152 -22.21 -8.78 13.62
N ALA A 153 -22.65 -7.55 13.92
CA ALA A 153 -21.98 -6.35 13.43
C ALA A 153 -20.62 -6.16 14.13
N MET A 154 -19.59 -5.90 13.32
CA MET A 154 -18.27 -5.52 13.80
C MET A 154 -18.30 -4.05 14.28
N VAL A 155 -17.64 -3.80 15.40
CA VAL A 155 -17.43 -2.44 15.91
C VAL A 155 -16.04 -1.99 15.50
N PRO A 156 -15.90 -0.92 14.67
CA PRO A 156 -14.61 -0.34 14.33
C PRO A 156 -13.78 -0.01 15.59
N GLY A 157 -12.46 -0.13 15.48
CA GLY A 157 -11.50 0.07 16.59
C GLY A 157 -11.60 -0.87 17.82
N ALA A 158 -12.60 -1.76 17.89
CA ALA A 158 -12.83 -2.63 19.04
C ALA A 158 -12.08 -3.96 18.95
N LEU A 159 -11.33 -4.32 20.00
CA LEU A 159 -10.67 -5.62 20.10
C LEU A 159 -11.70 -6.75 20.17
N ARG A 160 -11.34 -7.92 19.65
CA ARG A 160 -12.23 -9.10 19.67
C ARG A 160 -12.52 -9.55 21.11
N LYS A 161 -13.78 -9.94 21.35
CA LYS A 161 -14.23 -10.53 22.63
C LYS A 161 -14.31 -12.06 22.58
N ARG A 162 -14.21 -12.65 21.39
CA ARG A 162 -14.30 -14.09 21.15
C ARG A 162 -12.97 -14.63 20.63
N ALA A 163 -12.75 -15.93 20.84
CA ALA A 163 -11.61 -16.61 20.24
C ALA A 163 -11.70 -16.52 18.71
N ALA A 164 -10.54 -16.43 18.06
CA ALA A 164 -10.40 -16.43 16.61
C ALA A 164 -9.37 -17.49 16.22
N GLY A 165 -9.55 -18.12 15.06
CA GLY A 165 -8.52 -18.97 14.45
C GLY A 165 -7.73 -18.14 13.44
N VAL A 166 -6.41 -18.33 13.39
CA VAL A 166 -5.56 -17.80 12.32
C VAL A 166 -5.04 -18.99 11.54
N ALA A 167 -5.53 -19.21 10.31
CA ALA A 167 -5.07 -20.24 9.37
C ALA A 167 -4.60 -21.59 9.99
N LEU A 168 -3.37 -21.64 10.51
CA LEU A 168 -2.67 -22.83 11.03
C LEU A 168 -2.39 -22.81 12.56
N HIS A 169 -2.72 -21.75 13.29
CA HIS A 169 -2.53 -21.65 14.74
C HIS A 169 -3.73 -21.04 15.49
N ALA A 170 -3.85 -21.36 16.78
CA ALA A 170 -4.85 -20.74 17.65
C ALA A 170 -4.38 -19.34 18.06
N ALA A 171 -5.17 -18.30 17.74
CA ALA A 171 -4.87 -16.94 18.19
C ALA A 171 -4.84 -16.87 19.73
N PRO A 172 -4.13 -15.90 20.32
CA PRO A 172 -4.14 -15.69 21.77
C PRO A 172 -5.56 -15.56 22.36
N ALA A 173 -5.71 -15.83 23.66
CA ALA A 173 -6.99 -15.62 24.33
C ALA A 173 -7.43 -14.14 24.22
N PRO A 174 -8.73 -13.84 24.02
CA PRO A 174 -9.22 -12.46 23.89
C PRO A 174 -8.78 -11.52 25.02
N ALA A 175 -8.77 -12.04 26.26
CA ALA A 175 -8.36 -11.29 27.45
C ALA A 175 -6.87 -10.87 27.41
N ALA A 176 -6.01 -11.61 26.70
CA ALA A 176 -4.59 -11.32 26.60
C ALA A 176 -4.25 -10.29 25.51
N VAL A 177 -5.15 -10.05 24.55
CA VAL A 177 -4.89 -9.22 23.36
C VAL A 177 -4.44 -7.81 23.73
N GLY A 178 -5.12 -7.16 24.68
CA GLY A 178 -4.76 -5.81 25.11
C GLY A 178 -3.35 -5.71 25.68
N GLY A 179 -2.97 -6.65 26.57
CA GLY A 179 -1.63 -6.72 27.14
C GLY A 179 -0.56 -7.05 26.10
N LEU A 180 -0.86 -7.97 25.17
CA LEU A 180 0.06 -8.34 24.09
C LEU A 180 0.33 -7.16 23.13
N LEU A 181 -0.69 -6.35 22.80
CA LEU A 181 -0.49 -5.15 21.98
C LEU A 181 0.35 -4.09 22.69
N ALA A 182 0.14 -3.91 24.01
CA ALA A 182 0.94 -2.97 24.79
C ALA A 182 2.42 -3.42 24.83
N HIS A 183 2.66 -4.71 25.07
CA HIS A 183 4.00 -5.29 25.07
C HIS A 183 4.66 -5.25 23.69
N TRP A 184 3.92 -5.58 22.63
CA TRP A 184 4.35 -5.45 21.23
C TRP A 184 4.83 -4.02 20.94
N GLY A 185 4.05 -3.02 21.34
CA GLY A 185 4.37 -1.62 21.13
C GLY A 185 5.62 -1.17 21.88
N ALA A 186 5.74 -1.56 23.15
CA ALA A 186 6.91 -1.27 23.96
C ALA A 186 8.18 -1.93 23.40
N ALA A 187 8.09 -3.21 23.00
CA ALA A 187 9.22 -3.96 22.48
C ALA A 187 9.76 -3.37 21.17
N TYR A 188 8.91 -3.14 20.17
CA TYR A 188 9.36 -2.64 18.87
C TYR A 188 9.60 -1.13 18.83
N GLY A 189 8.88 -0.36 19.65
CA GLY A 189 9.06 1.09 19.78
C GLY A 189 10.29 1.49 20.59
N GLY A 190 10.81 0.59 21.43
CA GLY A 190 12.06 0.76 22.18
C GLY A 190 13.32 0.38 21.40
N VAL A 191 13.18 -0.15 20.18
CA VAL A 191 14.32 -0.53 19.34
C VAL A 191 15.09 0.73 18.89
N ARG A 192 16.42 0.63 18.82
CA ARG A 192 17.26 1.72 18.32
C ARG A 192 16.91 2.04 16.86
N ARG A 193 16.90 3.34 16.53
CA ARG A 193 16.72 3.81 15.15
C ARG A 193 17.85 3.33 14.22
N GLY A 194 17.59 3.32 12.92
CA GLY A 194 18.52 2.85 11.89
C GLY A 194 18.11 1.48 11.33
N GLU A 195 19.09 0.70 10.90
CA GLU A 195 18.91 -0.63 10.29
C GLU A 195 18.17 -1.60 11.22
N LEU A 196 18.43 -1.54 12.53
CA LEU A 196 17.75 -2.41 13.50
C LEU A 196 16.25 -2.09 13.60
N GLN A 197 15.85 -0.84 13.38
CA GLN A 197 14.43 -0.48 13.36
C GLN A 197 13.73 -1.08 12.13
N LEU A 198 14.41 -1.25 11.00
CA LEU A 198 13.83 -1.91 9.83
C LEU A 198 13.59 -3.40 10.08
N VAL A 199 14.55 -4.07 10.71
CA VAL A 199 14.39 -5.44 11.21
C VAL A 199 13.20 -5.52 12.17
N ALA A 200 13.06 -4.56 13.08
CA ALA A 200 11.93 -4.46 14.01
C ALA A 200 10.60 -4.28 13.29
N VAL A 201 10.50 -3.43 12.26
CA VAL A 201 9.27 -3.28 11.47
C VAL A 201 8.89 -4.59 10.81
N ALA A 202 9.82 -5.28 10.16
CA ALA A 202 9.55 -6.58 9.54
C ALA A 202 9.08 -7.63 10.55
N ALA A 203 9.77 -7.77 11.69
CA ALA A 203 9.38 -8.70 12.76
C ALA A 203 8.01 -8.34 13.38
N SER A 204 7.75 -7.04 13.55
CA SER A 204 6.50 -6.54 14.14
C SER A 204 5.28 -6.84 13.28
N HIS A 205 5.42 -6.88 11.94
CA HIS A 205 4.36 -7.23 11.02
C HIS A 205 3.83 -8.64 11.30
N HIS A 206 4.75 -9.61 11.34
CA HIS A 206 4.43 -11.00 11.67
C HIS A 206 3.78 -11.09 13.06
N ARG A 207 4.38 -10.42 14.06
CA ARG A 207 3.87 -10.50 15.44
C ARG A 207 2.49 -9.87 15.59
N LEU A 208 2.19 -8.78 14.89
CA LEU A 208 0.86 -8.16 14.90
C LEU A 208 -0.18 -9.06 14.21
N ALA A 209 0.20 -9.73 13.12
CA ALA A 209 -0.65 -10.73 12.46
C ALA A 209 -0.96 -11.92 13.38
N TRP A 210 0.04 -12.39 14.15
CA TRP A 210 -0.09 -13.46 15.14
C TRP A 210 -0.99 -13.07 16.34
N ILE A 211 -0.88 -11.85 16.87
CA ILE A 211 -1.76 -11.37 17.96
C ILE A 211 -3.23 -11.41 17.54
N HIS A 212 -3.50 -11.10 16.26
CA HIS A 212 -4.81 -11.12 15.64
C HIS A 212 -5.88 -10.38 16.47
N PRO A 213 -5.71 -9.06 16.72
CA PRO A 213 -6.48 -8.33 17.73
C PRO A 213 -7.97 -8.11 17.43
N PHE A 214 -8.38 -8.17 16.16
CA PHE A 214 -9.73 -7.82 15.71
C PHE A 214 -10.51 -9.05 15.23
N PRO A 215 -11.86 -8.98 15.17
CA PRO A 215 -12.67 -10.04 14.59
C PRO A 215 -12.51 -10.18 13.06
N ASP A 216 -12.15 -9.09 12.36
CA ASP A 216 -11.80 -9.06 10.93
C ASP A 216 -10.77 -7.93 10.69
N GLY A 217 -10.09 -7.94 9.55
CA GLY A 217 -9.22 -6.84 9.12
C GLY A 217 -7.78 -6.89 9.63
N ASN A 218 -7.37 -7.94 10.35
CA ASN A 218 -6.04 -8.04 10.95
C ASN A 218 -4.90 -7.90 9.93
N GLY A 219 -4.99 -8.58 8.78
CA GLY A 219 -3.98 -8.47 7.72
C GLY A 219 -3.88 -7.05 7.14
N ARG A 220 -5.04 -6.40 6.91
CA ARG A 220 -5.12 -5.01 6.43
C ARG A 220 -4.51 -4.03 7.41
N VAL A 221 -4.80 -4.18 8.71
CA VAL A 221 -4.23 -3.36 9.78
C VAL A 221 -2.71 -3.56 9.86
N ALA A 222 -2.22 -4.80 9.84
CA ALA A 222 -0.79 -5.08 9.93
C ALA A 222 -0.01 -4.51 8.74
N ARG A 223 -0.55 -4.67 7.51
CA ARG A 223 0.03 -4.09 6.30
C ARG A 223 0.04 -2.56 6.35
N LEU A 224 -1.07 -1.92 6.74
CA LEU A 224 -1.12 -0.46 6.81
C LEU A 224 -0.22 0.09 7.92
N HIS A 225 -0.15 -0.56 9.08
CA HIS A 225 0.80 -0.20 10.14
C HIS A 225 2.25 -0.26 9.65
N THR A 226 2.61 -1.32 8.92
CA THR A 226 3.94 -1.49 8.33
C THR A 226 4.27 -0.35 7.36
N HIS A 227 3.32 0.01 6.49
CA HIS A 227 3.46 1.15 5.57
C HIS A 227 3.71 2.47 6.31
N LEU A 228 2.94 2.72 7.38
CA LEU A 228 3.07 3.93 8.19
C LEU A 228 4.38 3.97 8.98
N ALA A 229 4.83 2.83 9.52
CA ALA A 229 6.10 2.75 10.23
C ALA A 229 7.29 3.03 9.30
N LEU A 230 7.31 2.47 8.09
CA LEU A 230 8.34 2.77 7.08
C LEU A 230 8.28 4.21 6.59
N GLY A 231 7.06 4.76 6.44
CA GLY A 231 6.86 6.16 6.09
C GLY A 231 7.37 7.13 7.14
N ALA A 232 7.14 6.84 8.42
CA ALA A 232 7.67 7.63 9.54
C ALA A 232 9.20 7.56 9.67
N LEU A 233 9.83 6.52 9.12
CA LEU A 233 11.29 6.44 8.95
C LEU A 233 11.80 7.22 7.72
N GLY A 234 10.91 7.87 6.96
CA GLY A 234 11.26 8.64 5.77
C GLY A 234 11.65 7.78 4.56
N LEU A 235 11.36 6.48 4.58
CA LEU A 235 11.85 5.55 3.56
C LEU A 235 10.92 5.44 2.34
N THR A 236 9.61 5.52 2.54
CA THR A 236 8.65 5.27 1.44
C THR A 236 8.49 6.47 0.52
N GLN A 237 8.47 7.68 1.10
CA GLN A 237 8.18 8.96 0.41
C GLN A 237 6.86 8.94 -0.41
N GLY A 238 5.98 7.97 -0.13
CA GLY A 238 4.78 7.67 -0.93
C GLY A 238 5.07 7.10 -2.33
N LEU A 239 6.31 6.68 -2.59
CA LEU A 239 6.79 6.23 -3.90
C LEU A 239 6.85 4.73 -4.05
N TRP A 240 7.10 4.02 -2.97
CA TRP A 240 7.02 2.56 -2.93
C TRP A 240 6.30 2.14 -1.65
N SER A 241 5.86 0.88 -1.61
CA SER A 241 5.06 0.35 -0.52
C SER A 241 5.45 -1.08 -0.23
N PRO A 242 5.46 -1.50 1.05
CA PRO A 242 5.68 -2.90 1.42
C PRO A 242 4.57 -3.83 0.92
N LEU A 243 3.37 -3.31 0.63
CA LEU A 243 2.18 -4.09 0.30
C LEU A 243 2.26 -4.77 -1.07
N ARG A 244 2.78 -4.06 -2.08
CA ARG A 244 2.85 -4.53 -3.46
C ARG A 244 3.68 -5.81 -3.58
N GLY A 245 4.77 -5.86 -2.82
CA GLY A 245 5.61 -7.05 -2.75
C GLY A 245 4.84 -8.26 -2.23
N PHE A 246 4.06 -8.08 -1.16
CA PHE A 246 3.30 -9.17 -0.55
C PHE A 246 2.23 -9.73 -1.51
N ALA A 247 1.50 -8.87 -2.22
CA ALA A 247 0.46 -9.31 -3.15
C ALA A 247 1.02 -10.08 -4.37
N ARG A 248 2.16 -9.65 -4.92
CA ARG A 248 2.82 -10.38 -6.03
C ARG A 248 3.30 -11.77 -5.64
N GLY A 249 3.64 -11.95 -4.37
CA GLY A 249 4.15 -13.20 -3.82
C GLY A 249 3.24 -13.83 -2.78
N ASP A 250 1.91 -13.77 -2.94
CA ASP A 250 0.94 -14.19 -1.91
C ASP A 250 1.25 -15.57 -1.30
N GLN A 251 1.52 -16.57 -2.15
CA GLN A 251 1.88 -17.92 -1.69
C GLN A 251 3.14 -17.91 -0.83
N ALA A 252 4.20 -17.20 -1.25
CA ALA A 252 5.45 -17.10 -0.51
C ALA A 252 5.26 -16.30 0.80
N TYR A 253 4.51 -15.21 0.75
CA TYR A 253 4.18 -14.39 1.91
C TYR A 253 3.46 -15.20 3.00
N ARG A 254 2.41 -15.96 2.62
CA ARG A 254 1.69 -16.82 3.56
C ARG A 254 2.54 -17.97 4.07
N ALA A 255 3.36 -18.59 3.21
CA ALA A 255 4.24 -19.68 3.62
C ALA A 255 5.28 -19.21 4.65
N GLN A 256 5.86 -18.02 4.45
CA GLN A 256 6.83 -17.44 5.38
C GLN A 256 6.18 -17.04 6.72
N LEU A 257 4.96 -16.48 6.71
CA LEU A 257 4.20 -16.24 7.94
C LEU A 257 3.93 -17.54 8.70
N ALA A 258 3.44 -18.57 8.00
CA ALA A 258 3.13 -19.87 8.61
C ALA A 258 4.38 -20.56 9.19
N ALA A 259 5.52 -20.46 8.51
CA ALA A 259 6.78 -21.00 9.01
C ALA A 259 7.23 -20.29 10.30
N ALA A 260 7.11 -18.96 10.35
CA ALA A 260 7.45 -18.17 11.53
C ALA A 260 6.49 -18.42 12.72
N ASP A 261 5.21 -18.70 12.46
CA ASP A 261 4.24 -19.13 13.47
C ASP A 261 4.60 -20.49 14.10
N ALA A 262 4.96 -21.46 13.27
CA ALA A 262 5.26 -22.83 13.70
C ALA A 262 6.52 -22.92 14.57
N ASP A 263 7.54 -22.13 14.27
CA ASP A 263 8.82 -22.11 14.97
C ASP A 263 8.70 -21.58 16.41
N GLY A 264 7.81 -20.61 16.61
CA GLY A 264 7.52 -20.12 17.95
C GLY A 264 6.95 -21.21 18.87
N SER A 265 6.10 -22.07 18.32
CA SER A 265 5.46 -23.15 19.09
C SER A 265 6.42 -24.29 19.48
N ALA A 266 7.60 -24.39 18.85
CA ALA A 266 8.51 -25.53 18.95
C ALA A 266 9.84 -25.23 19.69
N GLY A 267 10.02 -24.05 20.30
CA GLY A 267 11.22 -23.73 21.08
C GLY A 267 12.51 -23.53 20.28
N ARG A 268 12.44 -23.51 18.93
CA ARG A 268 13.55 -23.22 18.00
C ARG A 268 13.71 -21.71 17.74
N ALA A 269 13.48 -20.93 18.78
CA ALA A 269 13.25 -19.49 18.75
C ALA A 269 14.28 -18.72 17.90
N GLY A 270 13.89 -18.33 16.69
CA GLY A 270 14.49 -17.19 15.97
C GLY A 270 14.91 -17.45 14.53
N GLN A 271 15.06 -18.71 14.09
CA GLN A 271 15.50 -19.00 12.72
C GLN A 271 14.41 -18.69 11.70
N SER A 272 13.17 -19.13 11.93
CA SER A 272 12.07 -18.82 11.00
C SER A 272 11.69 -17.34 11.05
N LEU A 273 11.85 -16.68 12.20
CA LEU A 273 11.69 -15.23 12.29
C LEU A 273 12.78 -14.49 11.49
N ALA A 274 14.04 -14.93 11.57
CA ALA A 274 15.11 -14.36 10.76
C ALA A 274 14.88 -14.58 9.27
N ALA A 275 14.42 -15.77 8.86
CA ALA A 275 14.05 -16.06 7.47
C ALA A 275 12.89 -15.18 6.98
N TRP A 276 11.87 -14.98 7.82
CA TRP A 276 10.78 -14.03 7.57
C TRP A 276 11.31 -12.61 7.36
N VAL A 277 12.14 -12.11 8.27
CA VAL A 277 12.72 -10.76 8.16
C VAL A 277 13.56 -10.63 6.89
N ALA A 278 14.41 -11.62 6.58
CA ALA A 278 15.25 -11.60 5.38
C ALA A 278 14.40 -11.54 4.10
N TYR A 279 13.35 -12.37 4.03
CA TYR A 279 12.40 -12.36 2.92
C TYR A 279 11.74 -10.99 2.74
N VAL A 280 11.25 -10.40 3.84
CA VAL A 280 10.56 -9.10 3.83
C VAL A 280 11.51 -7.97 3.41
N LEU A 281 12.74 -7.93 3.93
CA LEU A 281 13.73 -6.90 3.58
C LEU A 281 14.13 -6.98 2.11
N ALA A 282 14.38 -8.19 1.59
CA ALA A 282 14.66 -8.40 0.17
C ALA A 282 13.49 -7.92 -0.71
N LEU A 283 12.26 -8.30 -0.35
CA LEU A 283 11.06 -7.91 -1.07
C LEU A 283 10.87 -6.38 -1.11
N TRP A 284 11.10 -5.69 0.01
CA TRP A 284 11.02 -4.23 0.10
C TRP A 284 12.11 -3.55 -0.73
N ARG A 285 13.34 -4.10 -0.70
CA ARG A 285 14.45 -3.60 -1.52
C ARG A 285 14.10 -3.68 -3.00
N ASP A 286 13.58 -4.82 -3.46
CA ASP A 286 13.17 -5.00 -4.85
C ASP A 286 12.10 -3.97 -5.26
N GLN A 287 11.15 -3.65 -4.35
CA GLN A 287 10.15 -2.62 -4.62
C GLN A 287 10.75 -1.22 -4.75
N ALA A 288 11.73 -0.87 -3.91
CA ALA A 288 12.41 0.43 -3.98
C ALA A 288 13.29 0.54 -5.24
N VAL A 289 14.02 -0.53 -5.60
CA VAL A 289 14.86 -0.59 -6.82
C VAL A 289 14.00 -0.47 -8.08
N MET A 290 12.89 -1.21 -8.15
CA MET A 290 11.95 -1.12 -9.27
C MET A 290 11.42 0.32 -9.44
N MET A 291 10.97 0.95 -8.36
CA MET A 291 10.47 2.32 -8.43
C MET A 291 11.55 3.32 -8.85
N SER A 292 12.81 3.10 -8.44
CA SER A 292 13.93 3.93 -8.87
C SER A 292 14.13 3.85 -10.39
N GLY A 293 14.08 2.64 -10.97
CA GLY A 293 14.17 2.47 -12.43
C GLY A 293 12.97 3.06 -13.19
N LEU A 294 11.76 2.93 -12.62
CA LEU A 294 10.55 3.50 -13.19
C LEU A 294 10.48 5.02 -13.10
N LEU A 295 11.24 5.66 -12.20
CA LEU A 295 11.25 7.12 -12.04
C LEU A 295 12.50 7.78 -12.61
N ASP A 296 13.35 7.01 -13.28
CA ASP A 296 14.49 7.55 -14.01
C ASP A 296 14.05 8.57 -15.06
N LEU A 297 14.73 9.71 -15.09
CA LEU A 297 14.45 10.86 -15.95
C LEU A 297 14.47 10.48 -17.44
N SER A 298 15.53 9.81 -17.88
CA SER A 298 15.71 9.49 -19.29
C SER A 298 14.65 8.49 -19.75
N GLY A 299 14.48 7.42 -18.96
CA GLY A 299 13.50 6.39 -19.26
C GLY A 299 12.06 6.91 -19.26
N MET A 300 11.71 7.85 -18.36
CA MET A 300 10.37 8.41 -18.31
C MET A 300 10.04 9.25 -19.56
N LYS A 301 10.99 10.05 -20.05
CA LYS A 301 10.80 10.82 -21.28
C LYS A 301 10.50 9.91 -22.48
N ASP A 302 11.28 8.85 -22.65
CA ASP A 302 11.12 7.91 -23.77
C ASP A 302 9.79 7.15 -23.68
N ARG A 303 9.38 6.80 -22.46
CA ARG A 303 8.08 6.18 -22.20
C ARG A 303 6.89 7.11 -22.44
N ILE A 304 7.02 8.40 -22.13
CA ILE A 304 6.02 9.41 -22.50
C ILE A 304 5.95 9.55 -24.03
N ALA A 305 7.10 9.56 -24.72
CA ALA A 305 7.15 9.63 -26.17
C ALA A 305 6.47 8.42 -26.83
N ALA A 306 6.73 7.20 -26.35
CA ALA A 306 6.08 5.98 -26.82
C ALA A 306 4.56 6.02 -26.62
N CYS A 307 4.10 6.49 -25.45
CA CYS A 307 2.68 6.68 -25.19
C CYS A 307 2.03 7.66 -26.18
N LEU A 308 2.66 8.81 -26.43
CA LEU A 308 2.15 9.81 -27.37
C LEU A 308 2.13 9.29 -28.81
N ALA A 309 3.16 8.56 -29.23
CA ALA A 309 3.20 7.94 -30.55
C ALA A 309 2.07 6.92 -30.75
N TYR A 310 1.75 6.14 -29.72
CA TYR A 310 0.61 5.22 -29.74
C TYR A 310 -0.73 5.98 -29.79
N GLU A 311 -0.88 7.03 -28.98
CA GLU A 311 -2.09 7.86 -28.97
C GLU A 311 -2.32 8.55 -30.32
N GLU A 312 -1.27 9.04 -30.96
CA GLU A 312 -1.34 9.74 -32.25
C GLU A 312 -1.61 8.78 -33.41
N ASN A 313 -0.92 7.64 -33.47
CA ASN A 313 -0.95 6.77 -34.65
C ASN A 313 -2.00 5.65 -34.57
N VAL A 314 -2.34 5.20 -33.36
CA VAL A 314 -3.27 4.07 -33.13
C VAL A 314 -4.61 4.58 -32.60
N VAL A 315 -4.61 5.32 -31.47
CA VAL A 315 -5.86 5.77 -30.84
C VAL A 315 -6.54 6.89 -31.66
N ARG A 316 -5.74 7.80 -32.25
CA ARG A 316 -6.19 8.85 -33.17
C ARG A 316 -7.29 9.75 -32.62
N GLN A 317 -7.26 10.06 -31.32
CA GLN A 317 -8.22 10.94 -30.64
C GLN A 317 -7.68 12.37 -30.42
N GLY A 318 -6.81 12.83 -31.31
CA GLY A 318 -6.34 14.21 -31.37
C GLY A 318 -5.08 14.52 -30.55
N VAL A 319 -4.64 13.60 -29.68
CA VAL A 319 -3.34 13.72 -28.98
C VAL A 319 -2.20 13.61 -29.99
N ARG A 320 -1.17 14.47 -29.85
CA ARG A 320 0.01 14.51 -30.73
C ARG A 320 1.32 14.43 -29.97
N SER A 321 2.34 13.89 -30.63
CA SER A 321 3.73 13.77 -30.13
C SER A 321 4.38 15.11 -29.78
N ALA A 322 3.90 16.22 -30.36
CA ALA A 322 4.31 17.58 -29.99
C ALA A 322 4.12 17.89 -28.48
N SER A 323 3.25 17.16 -27.79
CA SER A 323 2.99 17.32 -26.36
C SER A 323 4.12 16.82 -25.45
N LEU A 324 5.13 16.12 -25.99
CA LEU A 324 6.18 15.45 -25.23
C LEU A 324 6.90 16.39 -24.26
N ARG A 325 7.36 17.54 -24.74
CA ARG A 325 8.13 18.49 -23.92
C ARG A 325 7.29 19.01 -22.74
N ALA A 326 6.03 19.38 -22.99
CA ALA A 326 5.13 19.91 -21.99
C ALA A 326 4.74 18.86 -20.94
N LEU A 327 4.44 17.62 -21.36
CA LEU A 327 4.12 16.52 -20.45
C LEU A 327 5.32 16.08 -19.63
N HIS A 328 6.51 15.98 -20.23
CA HIS A 328 7.73 15.63 -19.49
C HIS A 328 8.07 16.72 -18.46
N TYR A 329 7.89 18.00 -18.79
CA TYR A 329 8.05 19.08 -17.83
C TYR A 329 7.07 18.98 -16.65
N LEU A 330 5.78 18.71 -16.92
CA LEU A 330 4.78 18.49 -15.88
C LEU A 330 5.07 17.25 -15.03
N GLN A 331 5.65 16.20 -15.61
CA GLN A 331 5.99 14.99 -14.87
C GLN A 331 7.10 15.24 -13.84
N LEU A 332 8.08 16.08 -14.17
CA LEU A 332 9.19 16.44 -13.28
C LEU A 332 8.79 17.44 -12.21
N THR A 333 7.74 18.22 -12.47
CA THR A 333 7.33 19.30 -11.58
C THR A 333 6.15 18.84 -10.72
N PRO A 334 6.29 18.78 -9.39
CA PRO A 334 5.20 18.35 -8.51
C PRO A 334 4.03 19.34 -8.43
N SER A 335 4.17 20.56 -8.99
CA SER A 335 3.14 21.60 -8.99
C SER A 335 2.30 21.61 -10.29
N ALA A 336 1.05 22.07 -10.15
CA ALA A 336 0.18 22.29 -11.28
C ALA A 336 0.61 23.55 -12.07
N LEU A 337 0.52 23.48 -13.39
CA LEU A 337 0.92 24.56 -14.31
C LEU A 337 -0.30 25.34 -14.82
N GLU A 338 -0.14 26.64 -15.05
CA GLU A 338 -1.17 27.43 -15.73
C GLU A 338 -1.39 26.93 -17.17
N ARG A 339 -2.62 27.05 -17.67
CA ARG A 339 -2.96 26.61 -19.02
C ARG A 339 -2.19 27.37 -20.09
N SER A 340 -1.97 28.68 -19.89
CA SER A 340 -1.17 29.53 -20.77
C SER A 340 0.26 29.01 -20.88
N ASP A 341 0.89 28.70 -19.74
CA ASP A 341 2.28 28.26 -19.69
C ASP A 341 2.43 26.88 -20.32
N PHE A 342 1.48 25.97 -20.05
CA PHE A 342 1.45 24.67 -20.70
C PHE A 342 1.30 24.80 -22.23
N LYS A 343 0.40 25.66 -22.71
CA LYS A 343 0.20 25.91 -24.14
C LYS A 343 1.46 26.49 -24.79
N ALA A 344 2.17 27.39 -24.12
CA ALA A 344 3.44 27.93 -24.60
C ALA A 344 4.50 26.83 -24.79
N LEU A 345 4.57 25.85 -23.87
CA LEU A 345 5.50 24.72 -23.96
C LEU A 345 5.20 23.76 -25.12
N LEU A 346 3.96 23.75 -25.66
CA LEU A 346 3.60 22.94 -26.82
C LEU A 346 4.25 23.45 -28.12
N GLY A 347 4.60 24.75 -28.19
CA GLY A 347 5.11 25.36 -29.41
C GLY A 347 4.11 25.37 -30.58
N LEU A 348 2.81 25.35 -30.28
CA LEU A 348 1.72 25.32 -31.25
C LEU A 348 0.99 26.67 -31.28
N GLY A 349 0.33 26.99 -32.40
CA GLY A 349 -0.60 28.12 -32.46
C GLY A 349 -1.81 27.92 -31.53
N GLU A 350 -2.40 29.02 -31.03
CA GLU A 350 -3.40 29.03 -29.94
C GLU A 350 -4.57 28.05 -30.13
N ARG A 351 -5.12 27.97 -31.34
CA ARG A 351 -6.21 27.04 -31.68
C ARG A 351 -5.79 25.58 -31.53
N LEU A 352 -4.60 25.22 -32.01
CA LEU A 352 -4.05 23.86 -31.93
C LEU A 352 -3.63 23.53 -30.49
N ALA A 353 -3.04 24.49 -29.77
CA ALA A 353 -2.66 24.33 -28.38
C ALA A 353 -3.91 24.05 -27.49
N THR A 354 -5.00 24.79 -27.71
CA THR A 354 -6.29 24.54 -27.03
C THR A 354 -6.85 23.16 -27.37
N ALA A 355 -6.83 22.77 -28.65
CA ALA A 355 -7.29 21.44 -29.05
C ALA A 355 -6.45 20.32 -28.41
N GLN A 356 -5.13 20.50 -28.27
CA GLN A 356 -4.27 19.53 -27.60
C GLN A 356 -4.59 19.40 -26.11
N VAL A 357 -4.76 20.52 -25.39
CA VAL A 357 -5.14 20.47 -23.97
C VAL A 357 -6.45 19.71 -23.79
N THR A 358 -7.46 19.97 -24.63
CA THR A 358 -8.74 19.25 -24.60
C THR A 358 -8.57 17.76 -24.87
N ALA A 359 -7.78 17.38 -25.88
CA ALA A 359 -7.53 15.98 -26.19
C ALA A 359 -6.80 15.26 -25.06
N LEU A 360 -5.75 15.86 -24.50
CA LEU A 360 -4.97 15.32 -23.39
C LEU A 360 -5.81 15.16 -22.11
N LEU A 361 -6.67 16.14 -21.79
CA LEU A 361 -7.63 16.03 -20.68
C LEU A 361 -8.67 14.93 -20.92
N LYS A 362 -9.24 14.85 -22.13
CA LYS A 362 -10.19 13.79 -22.49
C LYS A 362 -9.58 12.40 -22.38
N ARG A 363 -8.31 12.26 -22.76
CA ARG A 363 -7.53 11.03 -22.59
C ARG A 363 -7.01 10.84 -21.16
N GLY A 364 -7.12 11.83 -20.28
CA GLY A 364 -6.65 11.76 -18.90
C GLY A 364 -5.11 11.78 -18.75
N LEU A 365 -4.37 12.10 -19.82
CA LEU A 365 -2.92 12.33 -19.79
C LEU A 365 -2.59 13.68 -19.14
N LEU A 366 -3.59 14.55 -19.03
CA LEU A 366 -3.62 15.69 -18.12
C LEU A 366 -4.75 15.52 -17.12
N ALA A 367 -4.57 16.10 -15.93
CA ALA A 367 -5.59 16.23 -14.89
C ALA A 367 -5.80 17.71 -14.52
N THR A 368 -7.00 18.04 -14.03
CA THR A 368 -7.37 19.37 -13.58
C THR A 368 -8.50 19.29 -12.56
N ASP A 369 -8.55 20.20 -11.58
CA ASP A 369 -9.61 20.21 -10.56
C ASP A 369 -10.89 20.91 -11.04
N SER A 370 -10.82 21.69 -12.12
CA SER A 370 -11.96 22.42 -12.65
C SER A 370 -11.83 22.66 -14.15
N PRO A 371 -12.93 22.98 -14.86
CA PRO A 371 -12.91 23.24 -16.30
C PRO A 371 -11.86 24.28 -16.75
N HIS A 372 -11.53 25.22 -15.88
CA HIS A 372 -10.55 26.30 -16.12
C HIS A 372 -9.33 26.24 -15.21
N GLY A 373 -9.18 25.18 -14.42
CA GLY A 373 -8.10 25.06 -13.45
C GLY A 373 -6.74 24.79 -14.08
N LYS A 374 -5.72 24.83 -13.21
CA LYS A 374 -4.34 24.44 -13.53
C LYS A 374 -4.28 22.99 -14.01
N LEU A 375 -3.25 22.69 -14.79
CA LEU A 375 -3.01 21.38 -15.39
C LEU A 375 -1.94 20.63 -14.59
N ARG A 376 -2.17 19.33 -14.39
CA ARG A 376 -1.22 18.40 -13.78
C ARG A 376 -0.94 17.25 -14.74
N PHE A 377 0.20 16.59 -14.55
CA PHE A 377 0.51 15.33 -15.23
C PHE A 377 -0.53 14.26 -14.82
N GLY A 378 -1.26 13.74 -15.80
CA GLY A 378 -2.23 12.68 -15.59
C GLY A 378 -1.57 11.30 -15.65
N VAL A 379 -2.05 10.35 -14.85
CA VAL A 379 -1.57 8.96 -14.85
C VAL A 379 -2.76 8.01 -15.05
N PRO A 380 -3.36 8.01 -16.25
CA PRO A 380 -4.53 7.17 -16.51
C PRO A 380 -4.10 5.71 -16.69
N GLN A 381 -4.97 4.76 -16.33
CA GLN A 381 -4.61 3.34 -16.29
C GLN A 381 -4.11 2.78 -17.64
N HIS A 382 -4.67 3.24 -18.76
CA HIS A 382 -4.24 2.79 -20.09
C HIS A 382 -2.81 3.22 -20.46
N ALA A 383 -2.30 4.28 -19.82
CA ALA A 383 -0.94 4.76 -20.04
C ALA A 383 0.08 4.02 -19.18
N LEU A 384 -0.33 3.20 -18.18
CA LEU A 384 0.60 2.51 -17.27
C LEU A 384 1.58 1.60 -18.00
N ARG A 385 1.10 0.85 -19.00
CA ARG A 385 1.94 0.00 -19.85
C ARG A 385 3.11 0.75 -20.51
N PHE A 386 2.97 2.08 -20.66
CA PHE A 386 4.01 2.95 -21.18
C PHE A 386 4.75 3.64 -20.03
N TYR A 387 4.04 4.44 -19.20
CA TYR A 387 4.65 5.28 -18.17
C TYR A 387 5.36 4.47 -17.09
N PHE A 388 4.77 3.37 -16.64
CA PHE A 388 5.21 2.57 -15.51
C PHE A 388 5.01 1.06 -15.79
N PRO A 389 5.69 0.50 -16.80
CA PRO A 389 5.43 -0.87 -17.26
C PRO A 389 5.64 -1.88 -16.14
N GLY A 390 4.66 -2.78 -15.98
CA GLY A 390 4.72 -3.81 -14.95
C GLY A 390 4.56 -3.29 -13.53
N LEU A 391 4.16 -2.02 -13.33
CA LEU A 391 3.87 -1.48 -12.00
C LEU A 391 2.61 -2.12 -11.41
N TRP A 392 1.55 -2.25 -12.22
CA TRP A 392 0.28 -2.85 -11.80
C TRP A 392 -0.27 -3.80 -12.89
N PRO A 393 0.28 -5.03 -12.98
CA PRO A 393 -0.05 -5.97 -14.06
C PRO A 393 -1.54 -6.27 -14.20
N GLN A 394 -2.28 -6.37 -13.09
CA GLN A 394 -3.74 -6.60 -13.10
C GLN A 394 -4.48 -5.46 -13.80
N ALA A 395 -4.00 -4.23 -13.63
CA ALA A 395 -4.56 -3.05 -14.28
C ALA A 395 -4.20 -2.98 -15.77
N GLU A 396 -3.06 -3.53 -16.18
CA GLU A 396 -2.65 -3.63 -17.58
C GLU A 396 -3.40 -4.76 -18.32
N ALA A 397 -3.60 -5.91 -17.67
CA ALA A 397 -4.22 -7.10 -18.23
C ALA A 397 -5.74 -6.94 -18.51
N GLY A 398 -6.46 -6.18 -17.68
CA GLY A 398 -7.90 -5.94 -17.83
C GLY A 398 -8.32 -5.21 -19.13
N ARG A 399 -7.38 -4.88 -20.02
CA ARG A 399 -7.63 -4.30 -21.35
C ARG A 399 -7.13 -5.18 -22.52
N GLY A 400 -6.63 -6.39 -22.24
CA GLY A 400 -6.18 -7.36 -23.25
C GLY A 400 -7.31 -8.06 -24.01
N ALA A 401 -8.56 -7.91 -23.57
CA ALA A 401 -9.75 -8.30 -24.31
C ALA A 401 -10.36 -7.04 -24.96
N VAL A 402 -9.84 -6.65 -26.11
CA VAL A 402 -10.64 -5.92 -27.11
C VAL A 402 -11.04 -6.99 -28.13
N PRO A 403 -12.33 -7.16 -28.45
CA PRO A 403 -12.77 -8.13 -29.46
C PRO A 403 -12.15 -7.86 -30.84
#